data_AF-A0A1M3MWB7-F1
#
_entry.id   AF-A0A1M3MWB7-F1
#
_cell.length_a   1.000
_cell.length_b   1.000
_cell.length_c   1.000
_cell.angle_alpha   90.00
_cell.angle_beta   90.00
_cell.angle_gamma   90.00
#
_symmetry.space_group_name_H-M   'P 1'
#
loop_
_entity.id
_entity.type
_entity.pdbx_description
1 polymer ?
#
loop_
_entity_poly.entity_id
_entity_poly.type
_entity_poly.pdbx_seq_one_letter_code
_entity_poly.pdbx_strand_id
1 'polypeptide(L)'
;MKSSKLMRVVLGMAAITGTLVLAQDARGGDAPTFSELPVGRITTPPSKKVYSVSAQESVPGFFLVSPPHNSTLPPLQRRLSITTDARLAAALKSGNGFSPSEHITSGCLSQMQLSPFEDGEKEREWDENQSLDADAYPKNADNPMSGVVAIHSERIVEQDGAVTLESVDAWVDPATRGARLISKASLPLKLVRAPAFGMKVYAGRDERPDGRRFVQFVIVRPQTSQTARTTQMWSMRQDGAMAHASGCGHLRVALPIGGDGDTATIITTVELPTLDANGKEVKAAPRPATPPPPTLGKPLAKIRPVPFRKRSFADDADSAKESELRTRILHIQVSVSQTAREKEPLVSASSSWGGREQVERVLERDAAL
;
A
#
# COMPACT_ATOMS: atom_id res chain seq x y z
N MET A 1 29.57 67.23 -23.10
CA MET A 1 30.29 66.33 -24.03
C MET A 1 31.45 65.65 -23.31
N LYS A 2 31.29 64.36 -22.99
CA LYS A 2 32.30 63.29 -22.97
C LYS A 2 31.67 62.11 -22.22
N SER A 3 31.21 61.13 -22.99
CA SER A 3 30.60 59.87 -22.56
C SER A 3 31.70 58.87 -22.21
N SER A 4 31.59 58.27 -21.03
CA SER A 4 32.41 57.13 -20.59
C SER A 4 31.76 55.82 -21.07
N LYS A 5 32.54 54.99 -21.77
CA LYS A 5 32.14 53.68 -22.25
C LYS A 5 32.09 52.69 -21.07
N LEU A 6 30.92 52.13 -20.80
CA LEU A 6 30.76 50.89 -20.02
C LEU A 6 30.74 49.70 -20.98
N MET A 7 31.69 48.79 -20.80
CA MET A 7 31.80 47.52 -21.51
C MET A 7 30.97 46.47 -20.77
N ARG A 8 29.85 46.03 -21.36
CA ARG A 8 29.04 44.92 -20.86
C ARG A 8 29.64 43.60 -21.36
N VAL A 9 30.10 42.77 -20.43
CA VAL A 9 30.37 41.34 -20.67
C VAL A 9 29.04 40.60 -20.60
N VAL A 10 28.60 40.04 -21.72
CA VAL A 10 27.45 39.14 -21.79
C VAL A 10 27.99 37.71 -21.69
N LEU A 11 27.83 37.08 -20.53
CA LEU A 11 28.02 35.64 -20.38
C LEU A 11 26.72 34.95 -20.83
N GLY A 12 26.76 34.28 -21.97
CA GLY A 12 25.66 33.42 -22.42
C GLY A 12 25.67 32.12 -21.64
N MET A 13 24.67 31.90 -20.78
CA MET A 13 24.31 30.57 -20.30
C MET A 13 23.51 29.86 -21.40
N ALA A 14 24.11 28.86 -22.03
CA ALA A 14 23.37 27.90 -22.84
C ALA A 14 22.61 26.96 -21.90
N ALA A 15 21.28 27.12 -21.82
CA ALA A 15 20.40 26.16 -21.17
C ALA A 15 20.31 24.91 -22.07
N ILE A 16 20.98 23.83 -21.67
CA ILE A 16 20.80 22.51 -22.29
C ILE A 16 19.51 21.93 -21.72
N THR A 17 18.39 22.18 -22.38
CA THR A 17 17.13 21.44 -22.21
C THR A 17 17.32 20.04 -22.81
N GLY A 18 17.95 19.14 -22.06
CA GLY A 18 18.02 17.73 -22.39
C GLY A 18 16.67 17.07 -22.12
N THR A 19 15.82 16.96 -23.13
CA THR A 19 14.63 16.10 -23.10
C THR A 19 15.11 14.65 -23.11
N LEU A 20 15.37 14.06 -21.95
CA LEU A 20 15.62 12.62 -21.83
C LEU A 20 14.30 11.89 -22.09
N VAL A 21 14.05 11.53 -23.35
CA VAL A 21 12.97 10.61 -23.71
C VAL A 21 13.45 9.22 -23.31
N LEU A 22 13.15 8.82 -22.07
CA LEU A 22 13.23 7.42 -21.65
C LEU A 22 12.09 6.68 -22.35
N ALA A 23 12.35 6.23 -23.58
CA ALA A 23 11.61 5.15 -24.20
C ALA A 23 11.97 3.84 -23.46
N GLN A 24 11.37 3.64 -22.28
CA GLN A 24 11.26 2.30 -21.73
C GLN A 24 10.04 1.66 -22.36
N ASP A 25 10.24 0.48 -22.96
CA ASP A 25 9.24 -0.38 -23.58
C ASP A 25 8.02 -0.57 -22.67
N ALA A 26 7.05 0.35 -22.75
CA ALA A 26 5.67 0.01 -22.51
C ALA A 26 5.33 -0.96 -23.65
N ARG A 27 5.41 -2.27 -23.39
CA ARG A 27 4.76 -3.26 -24.24
C ARG A 27 3.27 -2.93 -24.24
N GLY A 28 2.89 -2.04 -25.16
CA GLY A 28 1.53 -1.59 -25.39
C GLY A 28 0.78 -2.71 -26.07
N GLY A 29 0.38 -3.72 -25.29
CA GLY A 29 -0.88 -4.38 -25.59
C GLY A 29 -1.98 -3.35 -25.40
N ASP A 30 -3.01 -3.40 -26.25
CA ASP A 30 -4.22 -2.63 -26.02
C ASP A 30 -4.73 -2.90 -24.60
N ALA A 31 -5.16 -1.84 -23.90
CA ALA A 31 -5.78 -2.01 -22.60
C ALA A 31 -6.98 -2.95 -22.74
N PRO A 32 -7.22 -3.86 -21.78
CA PRO A 32 -8.32 -4.80 -21.88
C PRO A 32 -9.65 -4.07 -21.97
N THR A 33 -10.56 -4.58 -22.79
CA THR A 33 -11.94 -4.07 -22.82
C THR A 33 -12.65 -4.41 -21.51
N PHE A 34 -13.78 -3.76 -21.24
CA PHE A 34 -14.56 -4.02 -20.04
C PHE A 34 -15.03 -5.49 -19.94
N SER A 35 -15.52 -6.07 -21.04
CA SER A 35 -15.91 -7.48 -21.11
C SER A 35 -14.77 -8.45 -20.82
N GLU A 36 -13.53 -8.07 -21.13
CA GLU A 36 -12.35 -8.87 -20.83
C GLU A 36 -11.89 -8.81 -19.37
N LEU A 37 -12.41 -7.86 -18.58
CA LEU A 37 -12.12 -7.82 -17.16
C LEU A 37 -12.80 -9.00 -16.46
N PRO A 38 -12.06 -9.75 -15.63
CA PRO A 38 -12.64 -10.84 -14.84
C PRO A 38 -13.68 -10.31 -13.85
N VAL A 39 -14.68 -11.14 -13.56
CA VAL A 39 -15.71 -10.85 -12.56
C VAL A 39 -15.37 -11.57 -11.26
N GLY A 40 -15.49 -10.86 -10.15
CA GLY A 40 -15.36 -11.40 -8.81
C GLY A 40 -16.08 -10.50 -7.82
N ARG A 41 -15.66 -10.54 -6.56
CA ARG A 41 -16.22 -9.68 -5.52
C ARG A 41 -15.17 -9.21 -4.56
N ILE A 42 -15.42 -8.03 -3.98
CA ILE A 42 -14.78 -7.56 -2.75
C ILE A 42 -15.81 -7.62 -1.64
N THR A 43 -15.34 -7.82 -0.42
CA THR A 43 -16.22 -7.87 0.74
C THR A 43 -16.81 -6.49 1.04
N THR A 44 -17.98 -6.47 1.67
CA THR A 44 -18.63 -5.24 2.12
C THR A 44 -18.65 -5.17 3.65
N PRO A 45 -18.63 -3.96 4.22
CA PRO A 45 -18.74 -3.80 5.67
C PRO A 45 -19.96 -4.52 6.24
N PRO A 46 -19.83 -5.19 7.40
CA PRO A 46 -20.94 -5.92 7.99
C PRO A 46 -22.04 -4.98 8.49
N SER A 47 -23.30 -5.31 8.21
CA SER A 47 -24.47 -4.55 8.68
C SER A 47 -24.87 -4.87 10.13
N LYS A 48 -24.56 -6.08 10.63
CA LYS A 48 -24.90 -6.50 12.00
C LYS A 48 -23.75 -6.21 12.97
N LYS A 49 -24.02 -5.49 14.06
CA LYS A 49 -23.04 -5.25 15.13
C LYS A 49 -22.85 -6.52 15.98
N VAL A 50 -21.60 -6.77 16.37
CA VAL A 50 -21.22 -7.82 17.33
C VAL A 50 -20.66 -7.14 18.59
N TYR A 51 -21.01 -7.67 19.76
CA TYR A 51 -20.64 -7.08 21.06
C TYR A 51 -19.53 -7.84 21.79
N SER A 52 -19.35 -9.11 21.45
CA SER A 52 -18.26 -9.94 21.97
C SER A 52 -17.87 -11.02 20.96
N VAL A 53 -16.59 -11.38 20.98
CA VAL A 53 -16.04 -12.53 20.25
C VAL A 53 -15.33 -13.41 21.26
N SER A 54 -15.48 -14.73 21.18
CA SER A 54 -14.85 -15.61 22.16
C SER A 54 -13.35 -15.73 21.93
N ALA A 55 -12.56 -15.89 23.00
CA ALA A 55 -11.13 -16.12 22.93
C ALA A 55 -10.73 -17.41 22.18
N GLN A 56 -11.67 -18.35 22.00
CA GLN A 56 -11.45 -19.58 21.22
C GLN A 56 -11.66 -19.38 19.72
N GLU A 57 -12.25 -18.26 19.29
CA GLU A 57 -12.44 -17.96 17.88
C GLU A 57 -11.17 -17.34 17.30
N SER A 58 -10.74 -17.83 16.14
CA SER A 58 -9.61 -17.29 15.40
C SER A 58 -9.89 -17.29 13.89
N VAL A 59 -9.25 -16.37 13.18
CA VAL A 59 -9.32 -16.28 11.71
C VAL A 59 -7.92 -16.53 11.15
N PRO A 60 -7.74 -17.54 10.27
CA PRO A 60 -6.45 -17.79 9.64
C PRO A 60 -5.92 -16.55 8.92
N GLY A 61 -4.64 -16.26 9.11
CA GLY A 61 -3.98 -15.08 8.55
C GLY A 61 -4.13 -13.82 9.39
N PHE A 62 -4.92 -13.81 10.47
CA PHE A 62 -4.95 -12.70 11.43
C PHE A 62 -4.11 -13.04 12.66
N PHE A 63 -3.19 -12.14 13.01
CA PHE A 63 -2.36 -12.23 14.21
C PHE A 63 -2.73 -11.10 15.16
N LEU A 64 -3.23 -11.47 16.34
CA LEU A 64 -3.64 -10.55 17.39
C LEU A 64 -2.53 -10.47 18.45
N VAL A 65 -1.90 -9.30 18.56
CA VAL A 65 -0.74 -9.09 19.41
C VAL A 65 -1.05 -8.04 20.45
N SER A 66 -0.81 -8.36 21.72
CA SER A 66 -0.74 -7.36 22.79
C SER A 66 0.73 -6.96 22.94
N PRO A 67 1.13 -5.75 22.53
CA PRO A 67 2.52 -5.31 22.66
C PRO A 67 3.00 -5.34 24.12
N PRO A 68 4.30 -5.56 24.40
CA PRO A 68 4.83 -5.64 25.76
C PRO A 68 4.54 -4.40 26.63
N HIS A 69 4.58 -3.21 26.02
CA HIS A 69 4.31 -1.94 26.72
C HIS A 69 2.86 -1.81 27.22
N ASN A 70 1.91 -2.63 26.75
CA ASN A 70 0.56 -2.65 27.33
C ASN A 70 0.56 -2.98 28.83
N SER A 71 1.55 -3.74 29.30
CA SER A 71 1.66 -4.11 30.71
C SER A 71 1.89 -2.89 31.61
N THR A 72 2.51 -1.83 31.09
CA THR A 72 2.80 -0.59 31.80
C THR A 72 1.75 0.50 31.57
N LEU A 73 0.84 0.31 30.61
CA LEU A 73 -0.23 1.25 30.31
C LEU A 73 -1.49 0.99 31.16
N PRO A 74 -2.22 2.04 31.56
CA PRO A 74 -3.56 1.93 32.12
C PRO A 74 -4.46 1.07 31.22
N PRO A 75 -5.38 0.25 31.77
CA PRO A 75 -6.22 -0.67 30.99
C PRO A 75 -6.92 -0.03 29.78
N LEU A 76 -7.37 1.21 29.90
CA LEU A 76 -8.08 1.96 28.84
C LEU A 76 -7.15 2.45 27.71
N GLN A 77 -5.84 2.48 27.92
CA GLN A 77 -4.83 2.87 26.94
C GLN A 77 -4.14 1.65 26.30
N ARG A 78 -4.46 0.44 26.74
CA ARG A 78 -3.93 -0.78 26.13
C ARG A 78 -4.54 -0.96 24.76
N ARG A 79 -3.73 -1.37 23.78
CA ARG A 79 -4.19 -1.65 22.42
C ARG A 79 -3.90 -3.09 22.03
N LEU A 80 -4.78 -3.68 21.23
CA LEU A 80 -4.50 -4.92 20.54
C LEU A 80 -4.08 -4.56 19.12
N SER A 81 -2.83 -4.84 18.76
CA SER A 81 -2.34 -4.65 17.40
C SER A 81 -2.69 -5.90 16.57
N ILE A 82 -3.28 -5.67 15.41
CA ILE A 82 -3.73 -6.68 14.45
C ILE A 82 -2.82 -6.58 13.24
N THR A 83 -2.30 -7.71 12.78
CA THR A 83 -1.54 -7.77 11.53
C THR A 83 -1.85 -9.06 10.78
N THR A 84 -1.50 -9.11 9.50
CA THR A 84 -1.64 -10.29 8.65
C THR A 84 -0.32 -11.02 8.39
N ASP A 85 0.79 -10.52 8.96
CA ASP A 85 2.12 -11.09 8.79
C ASP A 85 2.64 -11.66 10.11
N ALA A 86 3.00 -12.94 10.09
CA ALA A 86 3.48 -13.67 11.26
C ALA A 86 4.79 -13.12 11.82
N ARG A 87 5.67 -12.58 10.97
CA ARG A 87 6.96 -12.01 11.35
C ARG A 87 6.75 -10.64 11.99
N LEU A 88 5.91 -9.80 11.40
CA LEU A 88 5.49 -8.53 12.03
C LEU A 88 4.83 -8.80 13.39
N ALA A 89 3.97 -9.81 13.48
CA ALA A 89 3.36 -10.22 14.74
C ALA A 89 4.42 -10.64 15.79
N ALA A 90 5.44 -11.40 15.38
CA ALA A 90 6.54 -11.78 16.24
C ALA A 90 7.39 -10.58 16.69
N ALA A 91 7.67 -9.63 15.80
CA ALA A 91 8.39 -8.40 16.10
C ALA A 91 7.62 -7.56 17.14
N LEU A 92 6.33 -7.29 16.88
CA LEU A 92 5.44 -6.58 17.81
C LEU A 92 5.39 -7.25 19.18
N LYS A 93 5.33 -8.58 19.23
CA LYS A 93 5.30 -9.35 20.47
C LYS A 93 6.61 -9.26 21.25
N SER A 94 7.74 -9.17 20.55
CA SER A 94 9.07 -9.06 21.18
C SER A 94 9.38 -7.66 21.72
N GLY A 95 8.65 -6.63 21.27
CA GLY A 95 8.95 -5.24 21.60
C GLY A 95 10.19 -4.68 20.90
N ASN A 96 10.88 -5.50 20.10
CA ASN A 96 11.85 -5.02 19.14
C ASN A 96 11.05 -4.26 18.08
N GLY A 97 11.26 -2.95 17.99
CA GLY A 97 10.54 -2.09 17.06
C GLY A 97 10.45 -2.71 15.66
N PHE A 98 9.34 -2.47 14.98
CA PHE A 98 9.16 -2.93 13.61
C PHE A 98 9.99 -2.05 12.67
N SER A 99 10.76 -2.69 11.78
CA SER A 99 11.23 -2.02 10.56
C SER A 99 10.21 -2.30 9.46
N PRO A 100 9.43 -1.29 9.00
CA PRO A 100 8.51 -1.43 7.86
C PRO A 100 9.20 -1.96 6.60
N SER A 101 10.52 -1.84 6.58
CA SER A 101 11.35 -2.20 5.45
C SER A 101 11.48 -3.71 5.19
N GLU A 102 10.92 -4.64 5.97
CA GLU A 102 11.14 -6.09 5.76
C GLU A 102 9.91 -6.93 5.38
N HIS A 103 8.67 -6.37 5.41
CA HIS A 103 7.46 -7.20 5.53
C HIS A 103 6.24 -6.84 4.65
N ILE A 104 6.43 -6.25 3.46
CA ILE A 104 5.31 -5.81 2.58
C ILE A 104 4.61 -6.98 1.83
N THR A 105 4.94 -8.24 2.11
CA THR A 105 4.09 -9.36 1.69
C THR A 105 2.83 -9.49 2.55
N SER A 106 2.69 -8.66 3.59
CA SER A 106 1.50 -8.61 4.44
C SER A 106 0.30 -8.01 3.68
N GLY A 107 -0.90 -8.42 4.07
CA GLY A 107 -2.12 -7.78 3.62
C GLY A 107 -2.23 -6.35 4.14
N CYS A 108 -2.92 -5.50 3.37
CA CYS A 108 -3.40 -4.19 3.77
C CYS A 108 -4.61 -4.33 4.69
N LEU A 109 -4.59 -3.62 5.81
CA LEU A 109 -5.65 -3.61 6.80
C LEU A 109 -6.36 -2.26 6.82
N SER A 110 -7.69 -2.29 6.90
CA SER A 110 -8.52 -1.12 7.23
C SER A 110 -9.57 -1.49 8.26
N GLN A 111 -10.06 -0.48 9.00
CA GLN A 111 -11.09 -0.67 10.02
C GLN A 111 -12.43 -0.20 9.50
N MET A 112 -13.53 -0.77 9.98
CA MET A 112 -14.85 -0.22 9.66
C MET A 112 -15.04 1.13 10.37
N GLN A 113 -15.43 2.14 9.61
CA GLN A 113 -15.84 3.45 10.12
C GLN A 113 -17.33 3.69 9.86
N LEU A 114 -17.90 4.67 10.56
CA LEU A 114 -19.21 5.21 10.26
C LEU A 114 -19.01 6.50 9.49
N SER A 115 -19.29 6.48 8.18
CA SER A 115 -19.22 7.67 7.34
C SER A 115 -20.49 8.50 7.53
N PRO A 116 -20.40 9.81 7.80
CA PRO A 116 -21.57 10.69 7.79
C PRO A 116 -21.95 11.04 6.35
N PHE A 117 -23.16 10.68 5.89
CA PHE A 117 -23.68 11.26 4.65
C PHE A 117 -24.21 12.68 4.85
N GLU A 118 -24.29 13.44 3.75
CA GLU A 118 -24.87 14.79 3.69
C GLU A 118 -26.31 14.85 4.24
N ASP A 119 -27.05 13.74 4.14
CA ASP A 119 -28.44 13.62 4.62
C ASP A 119 -28.57 13.05 6.05
N GLY A 120 -27.45 12.84 6.76
CA GLY A 120 -27.45 12.37 8.16
C GLY A 120 -27.62 10.86 8.37
N GLU A 121 -27.77 10.07 7.30
CA GLU A 121 -27.64 8.61 7.37
C GLU A 121 -26.17 8.22 7.52
N LYS A 122 -25.89 7.19 8.35
CA LYS A 122 -24.53 6.67 8.54
C LYS A 122 -24.38 5.35 7.79
N GLU A 123 -23.72 5.34 6.63
CA GLU A 123 -23.29 4.08 6.03
C GLU A 123 -21.98 3.61 6.66
N ARG A 124 -21.85 2.29 6.69
CA ARG A 124 -20.63 1.64 7.17
C ARG A 124 -19.73 1.46 5.98
N GLU A 125 -18.56 2.06 6.07
CA GLU A 125 -17.53 1.98 5.06
C GLU A 125 -16.27 1.41 5.69
N TRP A 126 -15.44 0.79 4.87
CA TRP A 126 -14.07 0.51 5.28
C TRP A 126 -13.28 1.81 5.24
N ASP A 127 -12.45 2.05 6.26
CA ASP A 127 -11.56 3.21 6.34
C ASP A 127 -10.80 3.38 5.02
N GLU A 128 -10.74 4.63 4.56
CA GLU A 128 -10.02 5.02 3.36
C GLU A 128 -8.53 4.75 3.51
N ASN A 129 -8.00 4.74 4.75
CA ASN A 129 -6.61 4.48 5.07
C ASN A 129 -6.32 3.00 5.30
N GLN A 130 -5.45 2.45 4.46
CA GLN A 130 -4.93 1.09 4.56
C GLN A 130 -3.51 1.06 5.15
N SER A 131 -3.29 0.18 6.11
CA SER A 131 -2.02 0.05 6.87
C SER A 131 -1.56 -1.40 6.99
N LEU A 132 -0.30 -1.63 7.39
CA LEU A 132 0.25 -2.99 7.60
C LEU A 132 -0.26 -3.62 8.92
N ASP A 133 -0.70 -2.76 9.83
CA ASP A 133 -1.28 -3.08 11.11
C ASP A 133 -2.51 -2.21 11.39
N ALA A 134 -3.38 -2.71 12.25
CA ALA A 134 -4.54 -2.00 12.77
C ALA A 134 -4.58 -2.12 14.28
N ASP A 135 -5.05 -1.09 14.98
CA ASP A 135 -5.17 -1.12 16.44
C ASP A 135 -6.65 -1.24 16.88
N ALA A 136 -6.92 -2.11 17.84
CA ALA A 136 -8.21 -2.22 18.52
C ALA A 136 -8.09 -1.90 20.01
N TYR A 137 -9.04 -1.14 20.55
CA TYR A 137 -9.00 -0.66 21.93
C TYR A 137 -10.09 -1.32 22.79
N PRO A 138 -9.79 -1.78 24.03
CA PRO A 138 -10.77 -2.30 24.96
C PRO A 138 -11.91 -1.30 25.22
N LYS A 139 -13.12 -1.83 25.38
CA LYS A 139 -14.33 -1.02 25.59
C LYS A 139 -14.14 0.02 26.70
N ASN A 140 -14.40 1.27 26.36
CA ASN A 140 -14.31 2.47 27.18
C ASN A 140 -15.52 3.36 26.86
N ALA A 141 -16.21 3.88 27.89
CA ALA A 141 -17.33 4.80 27.72
C ALA A 141 -16.92 6.10 26.99
N ASP A 142 -15.67 6.53 27.19
CA ASP A 142 -15.14 7.78 26.64
C ASP A 142 -14.60 7.63 25.21
N ASN A 143 -14.45 6.39 24.72
CA ASN A 143 -13.98 6.12 23.36
C ASN A 143 -15.05 5.33 22.58
N PRO A 144 -15.87 5.98 21.74
CA PRO A 144 -16.91 5.31 20.97
C PRO A 144 -16.36 4.31 19.94
N MET A 145 -15.07 4.39 19.60
CA MET A 145 -14.36 3.46 18.71
C MET A 145 -13.81 2.22 19.43
N SER A 146 -14.07 2.08 20.72
CA SER A 146 -13.57 0.97 21.53
C SER A 146 -14.56 -0.20 21.63
N GLY A 147 -14.03 -1.41 21.85
CA GLY A 147 -14.79 -2.66 21.87
C GLY A 147 -14.51 -3.52 20.64
N VAL A 148 -15.49 -4.34 20.24
CA VAL A 148 -15.35 -5.21 19.07
C VAL A 148 -15.34 -4.38 17.79
N VAL A 149 -14.28 -4.53 16.99
CA VAL A 149 -14.07 -3.80 15.74
C VAL A 149 -14.12 -4.75 14.54
N ALA A 150 -14.64 -4.28 13.41
CA ALA A 150 -14.53 -5.00 12.14
C ALA A 150 -13.24 -4.58 11.45
N ILE A 151 -12.43 -5.56 11.08
CA ILE A 151 -11.17 -5.38 10.36
C ILE A 151 -11.31 -6.03 8.99
N HIS A 152 -10.96 -5.27 7.97
CA HIS A 152 -10.85 -5.73 6.59
C HIS A 152 -9.38 -5.94 6.26
N SER A 153 -9.07 -7.07 5.64
CA SER A 153 -7.74 -7.39 5.13
C SER A 153 -7.81 -7.63 3.64
N GLU A 154 -6.86 -7.05 2.90
CA GLU A 154 -6.68 -7.25 1.47
C GLU A 154 -5.26 -7.69 1.15
N ARG A 155 -5.09 -8.66 0.25
CA ARG A 155 -3.75 -9.06 -0.22
C ARG A 155 -3.78 -9.42 -1.69
N ILE A 156 -2.67 -9.13 -2.36
CA ILE A 156 -2.45 -9.57 -3.75
C ILE A 156 -1.80 -10.95 -3.72
N VAL A 157 -2.38 -11.87 -4.48
CA VAL A 157 -1.88 -13.21 -4.71
C VAL A 157 -1.55 -13.35 -6.18
N GLU A 158 -0.27 -13.58 -6.48
CA GLU A 158 0.18 -13.96 -7.82
C GLU A 158 0.49 -15.46 -7.81
N GLN A 159 -0.24 -16.24 -8.60
CA GLN A 159 -0.06 -17.69 -8.73
C GLN A 159 -0.27 -18.11 -10.19
N ASP A 160 0.70 -18.86 -10.74
CA ASP A 160 0.64 -19.38 -12.12
C ASP A 160 0.35 -18.30 -13.19
N GLY A 161 0.84 -17.07 -12.96
CA GLY A 161 0.63 -15.91 -13.82
C GLY A 161 -0.73 -15.22 -13.66
N ALA A 162 -1.65 -15.80 -12.88
CA ALA A 162 -2.89 -15.14 -12.49
C ALA A 162 -2.67 -14.23 -11.27
N VAL A 163 -3.34 -13.09 -11.26
CA VAL A 163 -3.31 -12.13 -10.15
C VAL A 163 -4.69 -12.05 -9.55
N THR A 164 -4.78 -12.12 -8.23
CA THR A 164 -6.04 -12.08 -7.49
C THR A 164 -5.90 -11.15 -6.30
N LEU A 165 -6.92 -10.33 -6.07
CA LEU A 165 -7.11 -9.62 -4.82
C LEU A 165 -7.99 -10.48 -3.92
N GLU A 166 -7.42 -10.94 -2.81
CA GLU A 166 -8.15 -11.65 -1.78
C GLU A 166 -8.50 -10.72 -0.62
N SER A 167 -9.74 -10.79 -0.18
CA SER A 167 -10.25 -10.03 0.96
C SER A 167 -10.75 -10.97 2.06
N VAL A 168 -10.39 -10.66 3.31
CA VAL A 168 -10.86 -11.39 4.50
C VAL A 168 -11.27 -10.37 5.56
N ASP A 169 -12.50 -10.52 6.06
CA ASP A 169 -13.02 -9.64 7.10
C ASP A 169 -13.20 -10.40 8.40
N ALA A 170 -12.88 -9.76 9.53
CA ALA A 170 -13.04 -10.35 10.85
C ALA A 170 -13.57 -9.33 11.86
N TRP A 171 -14.42 -9.79 12.77
CA TRP A 171 -14.66 -9.12 14.04
C TRP A 171 -13.50 -9.44 14.98
N VAL A 172 -12.86 -8.43 15.55
CA VAL A 172 -11.79 -8.57 16.53
C VAL A 172 -12.24 -7.98 17.85
N ASP A 173 -12.16 -8.77 18.93
CA ASP A 173 -12.46 -8.34 20.29
C ASP A 173 -11.15 -8.11 21.07
N PRO A 174 -10.79 -6.85 21.37
CA PRO A 174 -9.57 -6.54 22.10
C PRO A 174 -9.57 -7.00 23.56
N ALA A 175 -10.75 -7.26 24.16
CA ALA A 175 -10.86 -7.73 25.53
C ALA A 175 -10.58 -9.22 25.66
N THR A 176 -11.13 -10.04 24.75
CA THR A 176 -10.94 -11.50 24.76
C THR A 176 -9.78 -11.96 23.89
N ARG A 177 -9.31 -11.10 22.97
CA ARG A 177 -8.36 -11.43 21.89
C ARG A 177 -8.89 -12.50 20.94
N GLY A 178 -10.20 -12.60 20.80
CA GLY A 178 -10.86 -13.46 19.82
C GLY A 178 -11.02 -12.78 18.46
N ALA A 179 -10.98 -13.58 17.38
CA ALA A 179 -11.32 -13.14 16.03
C ALA A 179 -12.40 -14.04 15.40
N ARG A 180 -13.50 -13.44 14.94
CA ARG A 180 -14.59 -14.16 14.26
C ARG A 180 -14.64 -13.76 12.79
N LEU A 181 -14.62 -14.74 11.90
CA LEU A 181 -14.76 -14.51 10.47
C LEU A 181 -16.11 -13.84 10.17
N ILE A 182 -16.07 -12.77 9.38
CA ILE A 182 -17.26 -12.12 8.82
C ILE A 182 -17.49 -12.68 7.41
N SER A 183 -16.50 -12.50 6.53
CA SER A 183 -16.62 -12.89 5.14
C SER A 183 -15.24 -13.07 4.49
N LYS A 184 -15.24 -13.74 3.33
CA LYS A 184 -14.09 -13.82 2.43
C LYS A 184 -14.57 -13.54 1.02
N ALA A 185 -13.76 -12.85 0.24
CA ALA A 185 -14.01 -12.66 -1.17
C ALA A 185 -12.69 -12.76 -1.95
N SER A 186 -12.85 -12.94 -3.26
CA SER A 186 -11.75 -13.02 -4.20
C SER A 186 -12.19 -12.32 -5.48
N LEU A 187 -11.31 -11.46 -5.96
CA LEU A 187 -11.46 -10.77 -7.22
C LEU A 187 -10.26 -11.10 -8.09
N PRO A 188 -10.42 -11.94 -9.12
CA PRO A 188 -9.38 -12.11 -10.12
C PRO A 188 -9.14 -10.76 -10.82
N LEU A 189 -7.91 -10.53 -11.25
CA LEU A 189 -7.45 -9.25 -11.77
C LEU A 189 -6.75 -9.43 -13.13
N LYS A 190 -7.00 -8.51 -14.06
CA LYS A 190 -6.30 -8.42 -15.34
C LYS A 190 -5.41 -7.17 -15.36
N LEU A 191 -4.21 -7.30 -15.91
CA LEU A 191 -3.30 -6.17 -16.07
C LEU A 191 -3.90 -5.19 -17.09
N VAL A 192 -4.12 -3.94 -16.67
CA VAL A 192 -4.60 -2.85 -17.52
C VAL A 192 -3.43 -2.04 -18.07
N ARG A 193 -2.44 -1.77 -17.22
CA ARG A 193 -1.26 -0.98 -17.59
C ARG A 193 -0.09 -1.32 -16.70
N ALA A 194 1.11 -1.21 -17.25
CA ALA A 194 2.36 -1.21 -16.49
C ALA A 194 3.04 0.16 -16.65
N PRO A 195 2.77 1.13 -15.76
CA PRO A 195 3.50 2.39 -15.74
C PRO A 195 5.01 2.18 -15.51
N ALA A 196 5.78 3.26 -15.58
CA ALA A 196 7.23 3.21 -15.38
C ALA A 196 7.64 2.56 -14.04
N PHE A 197 8.87 2.06 -14.00
CA PHE A 197 9.52 1.54 -12.78
C PHE A 197 8.81 0.35 -12.13
N GLY A 198 8.27 -0.59 -12.91
CA GLY A 198 7.73 -1.85 -12.37
C GLY A 198 6.39 -1.72 -11.64
N MET A 199 5.78 -0.54 -11.67
CA MET A 199 4.40 -0.32 -11.24
C MET A 199 3.45 -1.15 -12.12
N LYS A 200 2.37 -1.66 -11.51
CA LYS A 200 1.33 -2.37 -12.24
C LYS A 200 -0.05 -1.83 -11.85
N VAL A 201 -0.91 -1.64 -12.84
CA VAL A 201 -2.31 -1.27 -12.66
C VAL A 201 -3.14 -2.44 -13.16
N TYR A 202 -3.87 -3.04 -12.24
CA TYR A 202 -4.79 -4.13 -12.49
C TYR A 202 -6.23 -3.66 -12.38
N ALA A 203 -7.15 -4.39 -13.02
CA ALA A 203 -8.57 -4.18 -12.82
C ALA A 203 -9.37 -5.49 -12.82
N GLY A 204 -10.51 -5.47 -12.12
CA GLY A 204 -11.53 -6.52 -12.12
C GLY A 204 -12.92 -5.92 -11.90
N ARG A 205 -13.95 -6.64 -12.31
CA ARG A 205 -15.36 -6.26 -12.12
C ARG A 205 -15.89 -6.79 -10.81
N ASP A 206 -16.39 -5.90 -9.96
CA ASP A 206 -17.14 -6.23 -8.75
C ASP A 206 -18.64 -6.06 -9.04
N GLU A 207 -19.31 -7.19 -9.28
CA GLU A 207 -20.75 -7.25 -9.59
C GLU A 207 -21.51 -7.76 -8.36
N ARG A 208 -22.19 -6.83 -7.67
CA ARG A 208 -22.83 -7.10 -6.38
C ARG A 208 -24.26 -7.61 -6.53
N PRO A 209 -24.77 -8.41 -5.57
CA PRO A 209 -26.14 -8.90 -5.59
C PRO A 209 -27.21 -7.79 -5.53
N ASP A 210 -26.86 -6.63 -4.98
CA ASP A 210 -27.75 -5.45 -4.89
C ASP A 210 -27.82 -4.64 -6.20
N GLY A 211 -27.19 -5.12 -7.27
CA GLY A 211 -27.18 -4.48 -8.59
C GLY A 211 -26.13 -3.39 -8.75
N ARG A 212 -25.40 -3.01 -7.68
CA ARG A 212 -24.26 -2.10 -7.81
C ARG A 212 -23.10 -2.81 -8.52
N ARG A 213 -22.44 -2.09 -9.42
CA ARG A 213 -21.35 -2.61 -10.23
C ARG A 213 -20.19 -1.64 -10.16
N PHE A 214 -18.98 -2.15 -9.97
CA PHE A 214 -17.77 -1.35 -9.92
C PHE A 214 -16.67 -1.97 -10.77
N VAL A 215 -15.78 -1.14 -11.30
CA VAL A 215 -14.43 -1.57 -11.67
C VAL A 215 -13.52 -1.28 -10.49
N GLN A 216 -12.89 -2.32 -9.96
CA GLN A 216 -11.88 -2.20 -8.92
C GLN A 216 -10.53 -2.08 -9.60
N PHE A 217 -9.89 -0.92 -9.48
CA PHE A 217 -8.50 -0.72 -9.90
C PHE A 217 -7.57 -1.01 -8.73
N VAL A 218 -6.51 -1.76 -8.98
CA VAL A 218 -5.51 -2.11 -7.98
C VAL A 218 -4.13 -1.72 -8.50
N ILE A 219 -3.51 -0.76 -7.83
CA ILE A 219 -2.19 -0.23 -8.16
C ILE A 219 -1.20 -0.94 -7.26
N VAL A 220 -0.29 -1.71 -7.85
CA VAL A 220 0.75 -2.48 -7.14
C VAL A 220 2.10 -1.83 -7.37
N ARG A 221 2.84 -1.62 -6.28
CA ARG A 221 4.20 -1.09 -6.31
C ARG A 221 5.23 -2.20 -6.40
N PRO A 222 6.35 -1.98 -7.10
CA PRO A 222 7.48 -2.90 -7.01
C PRO A 222 8.04 -2.89 -5.58
N GLN A 223 8.38 -4.06 -5.04
CA GLN A 223 8.99 -4.17 -3.71
C GLN A 223 10.53 -4.14 -3.77
N THR A 224 11.10 -3.38 -4.70
CA THR A 224 12.50 -3.53 -5.14
C THR A 224 13.53 -2.79 -4.29
N SER A 225 13.16 -1.78 -3.51
CA SER A 225 14.08 -1.01 -2.65
C SER A 225 13.51 -0.80 -1.26
N GLN A 226 14.34 -0.48 -0.26
CA GLN A 226 13.90 -0.14 1.11
C GLN A 226 13.20 1.22 1.20
N THR A 227 13.47 2.12 0.26
CA THR A 227 12.98 3.51 0.20
C THR A 227 11.63 3.65 -0.49
N ALA A 228 11.31 2.78 -1.47
CA ALA A 228 9.95 2.65 -1.98
C ALA A 228 8.93 2.14 -0.93
N ARG A 229 9.39 1.77 0.27
CA ARG A 229 8.61 1.13 1.35
C ARG A 229 7.98 2.11 2.34
N THR A 230 8.42 3.37 2.35
CA THR A 230 7.90 4.43 3.23
C THR A 230 6.99 5.42 2.52
N THR A 231 6.91 5.36 1.20
CA THR A 231 6.04 6.25 0.43
C THR A 231 4.60 5.77 0.56
N GLN A 232 3.68 6.69 0.85
CA GLN A 232 2.25 6.38 0.80
C GLN A 232 1.74 6.56 -0.63
N MET A 233 0.77 5.73 -1.00
CA MET A 233 -0.08 6.01 -2.15
C MET A 233 -1.36 6.64 -1.65
N TRP A 234 -1.86 7.63 -2.35
CA TRP A 234 -3.18 8.18 -2.06
C TRP A 234 -3.89 8.48 -3.36
N SER A 235 -5.21 8.49 -3.31
CA SER A 235 -6.05 8.70 -4.47
C SER A 235 -7.12 9.74 -4.20
N MET A 236 -7.39 10.55 -5.21
CA MET A 236 -8.49 11.51 -5.21
C MET A 236 -9.44 11.18 -6.36
N ARG A 237 -10.74 11.26 -6.10
CA ARG A 237 -11.78 11.21 -7.13
C ARG A 237 -11.90 12.58 -7.82
N GLN A 238 -12.62 12.61 -8.93
CA GLN A 238 -12.84 13.84 -9.72
C GLN A 238 -13.54 14.96 -8.97
N ASP A 239 -14.33 14.63 -7.94
CA ASP A 239 -15.00 15.56 -7.04
C ASP A 239 -14.07 16.16 -5.97
N GLY A 240 -12.80 15.74 -5.95
CA GLY A 240 -11.80 16.16 -4.96
C GLY A 240 -11.86 15.37 -3.66
N ALA A 241 -12.81 14.43 -3.49
CA ALA A 241 -12.84 13.55 -2.33
C ALA A 241 -11.66 12.57 -2.37
N MET A 242 -11.13 12.25 -1.20
CA MET A 242 -10.17 11.15 -1.09
C MET A 242 -10.91 9.84 -1.39
N ALA A 243 -10.33 8.99 -2.24
CA ALA A 243 -10.90 7.68 -2.51
C ALA A 243 -10.36 6.68 -1.49
N HIS A 244 -9.03 6.57 -1.44
CA HIS A 244 -8.28 5.73 -0.51
C HIS A 244 -6.83 6.23 -0.39
N ALA A 245 -6.19 5.92 0.74
CA ALA A 245 -4.75 6.01 0.93
C ALA A 245 -4.21 4.67 1.46
N SER A 246 -2.98 4.33 1.08
CA SER A 246 -2.36 3.06 1.47
C SER A 246 -0.89 3.24 1.77
N GLY A 247 -0.50 2.80 2.96
CA GLY A 247 0.90 2.61 3.38
C GLY A 247 1.47 1.23 3.03
N CYS A 248 0.70 0.36 2.37
CA CYS A 248 1.13 -1.01 2.03
C CYS A 248 1.51 -1.15 0.54
N GLY A 249 1.74 -2.38 0.09
CA GLY A 249 2.28 -2.69 -1.25
C GLY A 249 1.32 -2.44 -2.42
N HIS A 250 0.03 -2.18 -2.14
CA HIS A 250 -0.97 -1.87 -3.15
C HIS A 250 -1.97 -0.81 -2.65
N LEU A 251 -2.65 -0.14 -3.58
CA LEU A 251 -3.79 0.74 -3.32
C LEU A 251 -4.95 0.27 -4.19
N ARG A 252 -6.15 0.18 -3.63
CA ARG A 252 -7.37 -0.10 -4.38
C ARG A 252 -8.23 1.15 -4.52
N VAL A 253 -8.85 1.31 -5.70
CA VAL A 253 -9.88 2.31 -5.96
C VAL A 253 -11.07 1.65 -6.63
N ALA A 254 -12.27 1.86 -6.10
CA ALA A 254 -13.52 1.38 -6.68
C ALA A 254 -14.17 2.50 -7.49
N LEU A 255 -14.35 2.33 -8.80
CA LEU A 255 -15.10 3.27 -9.64
C LEU A 255 -16.45 2.66 -10.03
N PRO A 256 -17.58 3.31 -9.72
CA PRO A 256 -18.91 2.80 -10.04
C PRO A 256 -19.13 2.75 -11.56
N ILE A 257 -19.91 1.76 -11.98
CA ILE A 257 -20.35 1.59 -13.36
C ILE A 257 -21.78 2.09 -13.48
N GLY A 258 -21.95 3.24 -14.12
CA GLY A 258 -23.23 3.92 -14.34
C GLY A 258 -23.03 5.44 -14.33
N GLY A 259 -23.91 6.18 -15.00
CA GLY A 259 -23.78 7.63 -15.20
C GLY A 259 -22.79 8.02 -16.31
N ASP A 260 -22.38 9.29 -16.34
CA ASP A 260 -21.50 9.86 -17.39
C ASP A 260 -20.02 9.43 -17.27
N GLY A 261 -19.67 8.81 -16.14
CA GLY A 261 -18.33 8.29 -15.85
C GLY A 261 -17.76 8.76 -14.52
N ASP A 262 -16.73 8.07 -14.07
CA ASP A 262 -15.97 8.40 -12.86
C ASP A 262 -14.48 8.23 -13.09
N THR A 263 -13.68 9.03 -12.38
CA THR A 263 -12.22 9.00 -12.48
C THR A 263 -11.57 9.18 -11.12
N ALA A 264 -10.39 8.59 -10.98
CA ALA A 264 -9.53 8.83 -9.83
C ALA A 264 -8.09 9.05 -10.27
N THR A 265 -7.41 9.96 -9.58
CA THR A 265 -5.98 10.20 -9.70
C THR A 265 -5.27 9.62 -8.49
N ILE A 266 -4.40 8.66 -8.73
CA ILE A 266 -3.50 8.08 -7.75
C ILE A 266 -2.18 8.83 -7.82
N ILE A 267 -1.69 9.26 -6.66
CA ILE A 267 -0.43 9.97 -6.49
C ILE A 267 0.49 9.06 -5.69
N THR A 268 1.66 8.79 -6.27
CA THR A 268 2.68 7.96 -5.63
C THR A 268 4.07 8.48 -5.95
N THR A 269 5.01 8.19 -5.06
CA THR A 269 6.43 8.47 -5.28
C THR A 269 7.11 7.20 -5.76
N VAL A 270 7.72 7.27 -6.94
CA VAL A 270 8.53 6.19 -7.50
C VAL A 270 10.01 6.47 -7.30
N GLU A 271 10.77 5.41 -7.05
CA GLU A 271 12.23 5.46 -7.01
C GLU A 271 12.79 5.39 -8.43
N LEU A 272 13.68 6.31 -8.75
CA LEU A 272 14.40 6.35 -10.02
C LEU A 272 15.71 5.58 -9.89
N PRO A 273 16.23 5.02 -10.99
CA PRO A 273 17.53 4.35 -11.00
C PRO A 273 18.64 5.24 -10.45
N THR A 274 19.51 4.67 -9.62
CA THR A 274 20.74 5.31 -9.20
C THR A 274 21.64 5.50 -10.42
N LEU A 275 22.28 6.66 -10.52
CA LEU A 275 23.24 6.97 -11.59
C LEU A 275 24.66 6.97 -11.03
N ASP A 276 25.63 6.56 -11.84
CA ASP A 276 27.05 6.73 -11.54
C ASP A 276 27.51 8.18 -11.80
N ALA A 277 28.77 8.48 -11.50
CA ALA A 277 29.37 9.80 -11.73
C ALA A 277 29.34 10.26 -13.20
N ASN A 278 29.11 9.34 -14.15
CA ASN A 278 29.00 9.63 -15.57
C ASN A 278 27.52 9.69 -16.04
N GLY A 279 26.56 9.66 -15.11
CA GLY A 279 25.13 9.70 -15.41
C GLY A 279 24.57 8.38 -15.95
N LYS A 280 25.30 7.26 -15.82
CA LYS A 280 24.84 5.95 -16.29
C LYS A 280 24.14 5.19 -15.17
N GLU A 281 23.04 4.52 -15.50
CA GLU A 281 22.31 3.68 -14.54
C GLU A 281 23.21 2.60 -13.93
N VAL A 282 23.25 2.57 -12.61
CA VAL A 282 23.89 1.52 -11.83
C VAL A 282 22.85 0.43 -11.61
N LYS A 283 23.03 -0.73 -12.25
CA LYS A 283 22.19 -1.90 -11.94
C LYS A 283 22.45 -2.31 -10.50
N ALA A 284 21.42 -2.21 -9.65
CA ALA A 284 21.47 -2.79 -8.32
C ALA A 284 21.82 -4.29 -8.44
N ALA A 285 22.76 -4.76 -7.63
CA ALA A 285 23.08 -6.18 -7.58
C ALA A 285 21.81 -6.96 -7.17
N PRO A 286 21.50 -8.10 -7.82
CA PRO A 286 20.34 -8.89 -7.43
C PRO A 286 20.47 -9.28 -5.96
N ARG A 287 19.49 -8.88 -5.15
CA ARG A 287 19.42 -9.32 -3.75
C ARG A 287 19.34 -10.85 -3.71
N PRO A 288 19.98 -11.50 -2.72
CA PRO A 288 19.74 -12.91 -2.46
C PRO A 288 18.23 -13.15 -2.33
N ALA A 289 17.72 -14.19 -2.98
CA ALA A 289 16.31 -14.54 -2.91
C ALA A 289 15.89 -14.67 -1.44
N THR A 290 14.81 -13.98 -1.06
CA THR A 290 14.20 -14.15 0.26
C THR A 290 13.86 -15.63 0.44
N PRO A 291 14.32 -16.31 1.50
CA PRO A 291 13.99 -17.71 1.69
C PRO A 291 12.47 -17.88 1.73
N PRO A 292 11.93 -18.95 1.11
CA PRO A 292 10.49 -19.18 1.06
C PRO A 292 9.91 -19.17 2.47
N PRO A 293 8.64 -18.74 2.63
CA PRO A 293 7.98 -18.78 3.93
C PRO A 293 8.08 -20.20 4.51
N PRO A 294 8.38 -20.34 5.81
CA PRO A 294 8.43 -21.66 6.43
C PRO A 294 7.06 -22.33 6.26
N THR A 295 7.03 -23.49 5.60
CA THR A 295 5.85 -24.33 5.50
C THR A 295 5.30 -24.64 6.90
N LEU A 296 4.04 -24.29 7.13
CA LEU A 296 3.23 -24.65 8.31
C LEU A 296 3.29 -26.18 8.50
N GLY A 297 4.16 -26.64 9.41
CA GLY A 297 4.30 -28.07 9.68
C GLY A 297 5.62 -28.46 10.33
N LYS A 298 6.68 -27.66 10.21
CA LYS A 298 7.91 -27.88 10.98
C LYS A 298 7.84 -27.08 12.29
N PRO A 299 8.03 -27.71 13.47
CA PRO A 299 8.16 -26.96 14.71
C PRO A 299 9.30 -25.96 14.55
N LEU A 300 9.06 -24.71 14.94
CA LEU A 300 10.07 -23.65 14.98
C LEU A 300 11.31 -24.23 15.69
N ALA A 301 12.37 -24.47 14.92
CA ALA A 301 13.66 -24.84 15.50
C ALA A 301 13.98 -23.77 16.55
N LYS A 302 14.29 -24.21 17.79
CA LYS A 302 14.65 -23.32 18.90
C LYS A 302 15.58 -22.24 18.38
N ILE A 303 15.08 -21.02 18.26
CA ILE A 303 15.88 -19.85 17.94
C ILE A 303 16.91 -19.77 19.06
N ARG A 304 18.17 -20.14 18.77
CA ARG A 304 19.24 -19.94 19.73
C ARG A 304 19.29 -18.44 20.01
N PRO A 305 19.25 -18.01 21.28
CA PRO A 305 19.43 -16.60 21.58
C PRO A 305 20.78 -16.19 21.00
N VAL A 306 20.75 -15.31 19.99
CA VAL A 306 21.97 -14.67 19.51
C VAL A 306 22.48 -13.85 20.69
N PRO A 307 23.71 -14.08 21.19
CA PRO A 307 24.22 -13.33 22.32
C PRO A 307 24.22 -11.85 21.94
N PHE A 308 23.53 -11.05 22.75
CA PHE A 308 23.44 -9.60 22.61
C PHE A 308 24.83 -9.01 22.83
N ARG A 309 25.64 -8.93 21.77
CA ARG A 309 26.90 -8.19 21.80
C ARG A 309 26.50 -6.72 21.93
N LYS A 310 26.84 -6.07 23.04
CA LYS A 310 26.80 -4.61 23.16
C LYS A 310 27.78 -4.04 22.12
N ARG A 311 27.32 -3.81 20.89
CA ARG A 311 28.06 -3.00 19.92
C ARG A 311 27.86 -1.55 20.31
N SER A 312 28.96 -0.85 20.52
CA SER A 312 28.97 0.61 20.62
C SER A 312 28.44 1.17 19.31
N PHE A 313 27.57 2.19 19.35
CA PHE A 313 27.19 2.96 18.15
C PHE A 313 28.40 3.55 17.37
N ALA A 314 29.58 3.60 18.00
CA ALA A 314 30.82 4.06 17.39
C ALA A 314 31.49 3.02 16.45
N ASP A 315 31.28 1.71 16.64
CA ASP A 315 31.99 0.69 15.86
C ASP A 315 31.28 0.34 14.53
N ASP A 316 29.99 0.68 14.38
CA ASP A 316 29.19 0.41 13.17
C ASP A 316 29.04 1.67 12.26
N ALA A 317 29.71 2.78 12.57
CA ALA A 317 29.66 4.00 11.76
C ALA A 317 30.48 3.92 10.47
N ASP A 318 31.49 3.05 10.42
CA ASP A 318 32.45 2.93 9.30
C ASP A 318 31.95 2.12 8.10
N SER A 319 30.76 1.50 8.16
CA SER A 319 30.21 0.70 7.06
C SER A 319 28.93 1.28 6.43
N ALA A 320 28.53 2.49 6.80
CA ALA A 320 27.39 3.16 6.16
C ALA A 320 27.84 3.73 4.82
N LYS A 321 27.27 3.21 3.72
CA LYS A 321 27.56 3.71 2.38
C LYS A 321 26.60 4.86 2.10
N GLU A 322 27.13 6.05 1.81
CA GLU A 322 26.33 7.15 1.30
C GLU A 322 25.85 6.79 -0.12
N SER A 323 24.53 6.77 -0.31
CA SER A 323 23.89 6.57 -1.61
C SER A 323 22.97 7.75 -1.91
N GLU A 324 22.77 8.03 -3.19
CA GLU A 324 21.79 9.02 -3.65
C GLU A 324 20.48 8.31 -3.96
N LEU A 325 19.44 8.62 -3.19
CA LEU A 325 18.07 8.25 -3.48
C LEU A 325 17.47 9.30 -4.41
N ARG A 326 17.06 8.84 -5.59
CA ARG A 326 16.36 9.67 -6.58
C ARG A 326 14.90 9.27 -6.61
N THR A 327 14.00 10.22 -6.43
CA THR A 327 12.55 9.95 -6.47
C THR A 327 11.81 10.96 -7.31
N ARG A 328 10.63 10.56 -7.80
CA ARG A 328 9.72 11.48 -8.49
C ARG A 328 8.27 11.08 -8.25
N ILE A 329 7.38 12.06 -8.30
CA ILE A 329 5.95 11.82 -8.23
C ILE A 329 5.48 11.26 -9.57
N LEU A 330 4.73 10.17 -9.52
CA LEU A 330 3.99 9.60 -10.64
C LEU A 330 2.50 9.78 -10.34
N HIS A 331 1.80 10.43 -11.27
CA HIS A 331 0.34 10.45 -11.28
C HIS A 331 -0.15 9.29 -12.15
N ILE A 332 -1.06 8.48 -11.63
CA ILE A 332 -1.75 7.44 -12.38
C ILE A 332 -3.23 7.81 -12.37
N GLN A 333 -3.82 8.05 -13.53
CA GLN A 333 -5.25 8.33 -13.63
C GLN A 333 -5.95 7.09 -14.14
N VAL A 334 -7.01 6.68 -13.45
CA VAL A 334 -7.89 5.59 -13.85
C VAL A 334 -9.29 6.13 -14.06
N SER A 335 -10.02 5.57 -15.02
CA SER A 335 -11.39 5.99 -15.31
C SER A 335 -12.28 4.83 -15.76
N VAL A 336 -13.56 5.00 -15.50
CA VAL A 336 -14.65 4.24 -16.11
C VAL A 336 -15.63 5.26 -16.68
N SER A 337 -15.90 5.23 -17.97
CA SER A 337 -16.92 6.10 -18.58
C SER A 337 -17.83 5.27 -19.46
N GLN A 338 -19.10 5.66 -19.58
CA GLN A 338 -19.99 5.04 -20.56
C GLN A 338 -20.92 6.09 -21.15
N THR A 339 -20.82 6.31 -22.46
CA THR A 339 -21.79 7.16 -23.17
C THR A 339 -22.98 6.34 -23.66
N ALA A 340 -24.09 7.01 -23.99
CA ALA A 340 -25.28 6.34 -24.56
C ALA A 340 -25.01 5.60 -25.89
N ARG A 341 -23.88 5.87 -26.56
CA ARG A 341 -23.48 5.21 -27.81
C ARG A 341 -22.60 3.98 -27.57
N GLU A 342 -22.04 3.83 -26.38
CA GLU A 342 -21.12 2.75 -26.02
C GLU A 342 -21.89 1.54 -25.49
N LYS A 343 -21.67 0.38 -26.10
CA LYS A 343 -22.29 -0.89 -25.68
C LYS A 343 -21.77 -1.39 -24.32
N GLU A 344 -20.54 -1.03 -24.00
CA GLU A 344 -19.86 -1.40 -22.75
C GLU A 344 -19.12 -0.17 -22.20
N PRO A 345 -18.93 -0.07 -20.87
CA PRO A 345 -18.07 0.94 -20.29
C PRO A 345 -16.66 0.92 -20.88
N LEU A 346 -16.06 2.10 -21.04
CA LEU A 346 -14.66 2.27 -21.37
C LEU A 346 -13.83 2.33 -20.09
N VAL A 347 -12.87 1.43 -19.99
CA VAL A 347 -11.90 1.36 -18.90
C VAL A 347 -10.60 1.96 -19.40
N SER A 348 -10.05 2.94 -18.68
CA SER A 348 -8.79 3.56 -19.07
C SER A 348 -7.85 3.72 -17.89
N ALA A 349 -6.55 3.67 -18.20
CA ALA A 349 -5.48 4.02 -17.27
C ALA A 349 -4.40 4.80 -18.01
N SER A 350 -3.99 5.92 -17.46
CA SER A 350 -2.89 6.74 -17.95
C SER A 350 -1.93 7.09 -16.82
N SER A 351 -0.73 7.54 -17.17
CA SER A 351 0.27 7.94 -16.19
C SER A 351 1.07 9.12 -16.68
N SER A 352 1.38 10.06 -15.79
CA SER A 352 2.17 11.25 -16.08
C SER A 352 3.11 11.58 -14.93
N TRP A 353 4.19 12.30 -15.25
CA TRP A 353 5.13 12.77 -14.24
C TRP A 353 4.55 13.96 -13.47
N GLY A 354 4.55 13.85 -12.15
CA GLY A 354 4.29 14.94 -11.23
C GLY A 354 5.59 15.55 -10.72
N GLY A 355 5.60 16.87 -10.54
CA GLY A 355 6.69 17.59 -9.89
C GLY A 355 8.07 17.44 -10.55
N ARG A 356 9.09 17.86 -9.79
CA ARG A 356 10.51 17.69 -10.12
C ARG A 356 11.07 16.47 -9.42
N GLU A 357 12.09 15.87 -10.03
CA GLU A 357 12.93 14.88 -9.35
C GLU A 357 13.47 15.45 -8.03
N GLN A 358 13.41 14.62 -6.99
CA GLN A 358 14.03 14.89 -5.69
C GLN A 358 15.25 13.98 -5.56
N VAL A 359 16.35 14.53 -5.06
CA VAL A 359 17.59 13.81 -4.78
C VAL A 359 17.91 13.97 -3.31
N GLU A 360 17.95 12.86 -2.60
CA GLU A 360 18.26 12.81 -1.18
C GLU A 360 19.50 11.95 -0.97
N ARG A 361 20.41 12.40 -0.09
CA ARG A 361 21.53 11.57 0.35
C ARG A 361 21.07 10.72 1.51
N VAL A 362 21.17 9.41 1.35
CA VAL A 362 20.80 8.43 2.37
C VAL A 362 22.04 7.63 2.77
N LEU A 363 22.12 7.32 4.05
CA LEU A 363 23.13 6.41 4.58
C LEU A 363 22.53 5.01 4.56
N GLU A 364 22.91 4.22 3.56
CA GLU A 364 22.58 2.81 3.52
C GLU A 364 23.46 2.06 4.50
N ARG A 365 22.83 1.42 5.48
CA ARG A 365 23.50 0.43 6.32
C ARG A 365 23.34 -0.92 5.65
N ASP A 366 24.44 -1.63 5.45
CA ASP A 366 24.38 -3.03 5.04
C ASP A 366 23.49 -3.79 6.03
N ALA A 367 22.42 -4.37 5.51
CA ALA A 367 21.58 -5.28 6.29
C ALA A 367 22.45 -6.48 6.66
N ALA A 368 22.92 -6.53 7.91
CA ALA A 368 23.68 -7.65 8.42
C ALA A 368 22.86 -8.95 8.26
N LEU A 369 23.47 -9.93 7.59
CA LEU A 369 22.94 -11.26 7.30
C LEU A 369 22.48 -12.02 8.54
#